data_AF-A0A7W7HQX4-F1
#
_entry.id   AF-A0A7W7HQX4-F1
#
_cell.length_a   1.000
_cell.length_b   1.000
_cell.length_c   1.000
_cell.angle_alpha   90.00
_cell.angle_beta   90.00
_cell.angle_gamma   90.00
#
_symmetry.space_group_name_H-M   'P 1'
#
loop_
_entity.id
_entity.type
_entity.pdbx_description
1 polymer ?
#
loop_
_entity_poly.entity_id
_entity_poly.type
_entity_poly.pdbx_seq_one_letter_code
_entity_poly.pdbx_strand_id
1 'polypeptide(L)'
;MDVSAATTALRTALRYDPSLAGEPDRLARALEDLLPGDDRTVALLVAAARAGVPELLAGGHADQARDRLTGYAGLRPEIAGQLLAAWSGDDPDTPAESPGPPAAVALGDGPVLALVTGSGVFTGSAGTWRRVASPPGATSRDVALAGGHVLWTGPGGVFAHRLTNGEPSLHPHTGDKPSPHHHTGDEPRPYRHTGDEPRIVAAADQVRYPLAAVCTDGGTIDVFWTPDRVRIEHAALRDWGGASSLAVPPAPSGERLTALAAATVSGRTVWLAALTEAGTTAHARWDLATGIGDWTPVDPPARLATLTLAGRWLLAYTVTGHLLAYDLDGARQWRSVDHPAGVARSTRAPHAIAATRDLLLVAGPSGTWTAPIDSLTEVPRLGPATLLNL
;
A
#
# COMPACT_ATOMS: atom_id res chain seq x y z
N MET A 1 4.01 -23.22 22.11
CA MET A 1 3.92 -21.79 22.44
C MET A 1 2.66 -21.30 21.76
N ASP A 2 1.74 -20.75 22.53
CA ASP A 2 0.58 -20.04 21.99
C ASP A 2 1.07 -18.64 21.58
N VAL A 3 1.20 -18.40 20.27
CA VAL A 3 1.79 -17.16 19.74
C VAL A 3 0.90 -15.97 20.06
N SER A 4 -0.43 -16.13 20.03
CA SER A 4 -1.35 -15.03 20.27
C SER A 4 -1.31 -14.59 21.75
N ALA A 5 -1.29 -15.55 22.68
CA ALA A 5 -1.11 -15.27 24.11
C ALA A 5 0.24 -14.59 24.40
N ALA A 6 1.34 -15.12 23.83
CA ALA A 6 2.68 -14.56 23.96
C ALA A 6 2.75 -13.11 23.43
N THR A 7 2.20 -12.88 22.24
CA THR A 7 2.16 -11.55 21.60
C THR A 7 1.37 -10.54 22.42
N THR A 8 0.19 -10.95 22.91
CA THR A 8 -0.68 -10.11 23.73
C THR A 8 0.00 -9.71 25.04
N ALA A 9 0.62 -10.67 25.75
CA ALA A 9 1.36 -10.39 26.97
C ALA A 9 2.54 -9.45 26.72
N LEU A 10 3.34 -9.72 25.69
CA LEU A 10 4.48 -8.88 25.32
C LEU A 10 4.05 -7.44 24.98
N ARG A 11 3.05 -7.26 24.11
CA ARG A 11 2.51 -5.93 23.78
C ARG A 11 1.99 -5.21 25.02
N THR A 12 1.31 -5.93 25.92
CA THR A 12 0.78 -5.34 27.16
C THR A 12 1.92 -4.82 28.03
N ALA A 13 2.96 -5.64 28.28
CA ALA A 13 4.13 -5.22 29.04
C ALA A 13 4.83 -4.00 28.43
N LEU A 14 5.13 -4.03 27.12
CA LEU A 14 5.84 -2.95 26.43
C LEU A 14 5.00 -1.67 26.29
N ARG A 15 3.66 -1.78 26.27
CA ARG A 15 2.78 -0.61 26.29
C ARG A 15 2.84 0.13 27.63
N TYR A 16 2.95 -0.58 28.74
CA TYR A 16 3.08 0.02 30.06
C TYR A 16 4.47 0.59 30.29
N ASP A 17 5.51 -0.13 29.86
CA ASP A 17 6.90 0.32 29.98
C ASP A 17 7.74 -0.12 28.77
N PRO A 18 7.95 0.77 27.78
CA PRO A 18 8.77 0.48 26.60
C PRO A 18 10.23 0.15 26.93
N SER A 19 10.77 0.58 28.09
CA SER A 19 12.16 0.30 28.46
C SER A 19 12.43 -1.18 28.71
N LEU A 20 11.38 -1.98 28.99
CA LEU A 20 11.49 -3.42 29.22
C LEU A 20 12.11 -4.18 28.04
N ALA A 21 12.00 -3.66 26.81
CA ALA A 21 12.63 -4.27 25.63
C ALA A 21 14.16 -4.41 25.79
N GLY A 22 14.82 -3.44 26.45
CA GLY A 22 16.26 -3.44 26.70
C GLY A 22 16.66 -4.01 28.06
N GLU A 23 15.71 -4.48 28.87
CA GLU A 23 15.93 -4.92 30.25
C GLU A 23 15.37 -6.34 30.50
N PRO A 24 16.03 -7.40 30.01
CA PRO A 24 15.46 -8.75 29.94
C PRO A 24 15.01 -9.34 31.28
N ASP A 25 15.66 -9.00 32.39
CA ASP A 25 15.31 -9.50 33.72
C ASP A 25 14.09 -8.77 34.32
N ARG A 26 13.81 -7.54 33.90
CA ARG A 26 12.57 -6.83 34.23
C ARG A 26 11.45 -7.29 33.32
N LEU A 27 11.74 -7.52 32.05
CA LEU A 27 10.79 -8.11 31.10
C LEU A 27 10.32 -9.50 31.56
N ALA A 28 11.24 -10.35 32.03
CA ALA A 28 10.92 -11.68 32.55
C ALA A 28 9.83 -11.63 33.63
N ARG A 29 10.04 -10.80 34.66
CA ARG A 29 9.09 -10.61 35.77
C ARG A 29 7.74 -10.09 35.29
N ALA A 30 7.73 -9.11 34.39
CA ALA A 30 6.50 -8.58 33.82
C ALA A 30 5.73 -9.63 33.00
N LEU A 31 6.44 -10.52 32.29
CA LEU A 31 5.83 -11.59 31.51
C LEU A 31 5.34 -12.75 32.40
N GLU A 32 6.03 -13.07 33.50
CA GLU A 32 5.57 -14.07 34.48
C GLU A 32 4.21 -13.70 35.08
N ASP A 33 3.98 -12.42 35.36
CA ASP A 33 2.69 -11.90 35.83
C ASP A 33 1.57 -12.03 34.78
N LEU A 34 1.91 -11.91 33.49
CA LEU A 34 0.95 -11.92 32.37
C LEU A 34 0.72 -13.32 31.77
N LEU A 35 1.66 -14.25 31.97
CA LEU A 35 1.63 -15.64 31.47
C LEU A 35 1.86 -16.64 32.61
N PRO A 36 1.01 -16.66 33.65
CA PRO A 36 1.23 -17.50 34.81
C PRO A 36 1.25 -18.99 34.42
N GLY A 37 2.35 -19.67 34.72
CA GLY A 37 2.54 -21.09 34.46
C GLY A 37 3.05 -21.45 33.05
N ASP A 38 3.38 -20.47 32.20
CA ASP A 38 4.05 -20.69 30.91
C ASP A 38 5.52 -20.22 30.93
N ASP A 39 6.28 -20.75 31.88
CA ASP A 39 7.71 -20.46 32.09
C ASP A 39 8.54 -20.62 30.80
N ARG A 40 8.12 -21.54 29.92
CA ARG A 40 8.79 -21.80 28.65
C ARG A 40 8.60 -20.63 27.68
N THR A 41 7.39 -20.13 27.50
CA THR A 41 7.14 -18.97 26.62
C THR A 41 7.83 -17.73 27.15
N VAL A 42 7.80 -17.49 28.48
CA VAL A 42 8.53 -16.40 29.12
C VAL A 42 10.03 -16.51 28.82
N ALA A 43 10.63 -17.68 29.06
CA ALA A 43 12.06 -17.90 28.83
C ALA A 43 12.47 -17.66 27.36
N LEU A 44 11.62 -18.07 26.41
CA LEU A 44 11.86 -17.85 24.98
C LEU A 44 11.78 -16.36 24.59
N LEU A 45 10.80 -15.62 25.10
CA LEU A 45 10.67 -14.17 24.84
C LEU A 45 11.84 -13.39 25.45
N VAL A 46 12.27 -13.74 26.66
CA VAL A 46 13.43 -13.15 27.34
C VAL A 46 14.74 -13.51 26.63
N ALA A 47 14.88 -14.75 26.13
CA ALA A 47 16.02 -15.15 25.33
C ALA A 47 16.11 -14.34 24.03
N ALA A 48 14.97 -14.05 23.39
CA ALA A 48 14.92 -13.18 22.23
C ALA A 48 15.33 -11.72 22.56
N ALA A 49 14.86 -11.16 23.68
CA ALA A 49 15.33 -9.86 24.16
C ALA A 49 16.85 -9.83 24.39
N ARG A 50 17.40 -10.84 25.07
CA ARG A 50 18.86 -10.98 25.30
C ARG A 50 19.66 -11.16 24.02
N ALA A 51 19.07 -11.77 23.00
CA ALA A 51 19.66 -11.89 21.68
C ALA A 51 19.64 -10.55 20.91
N GLY A 52 19.07 -9.48 21.47
CA GLY A 52 18.95 -8.19 20.81
C GLY A 52 17.93 -8.18 19.67
N VAL A 53 16.94 -9.09 19.71
CA VAL A 53 15.84 -9.12 18.74
C VAL A 53 15.08 -7.78 18.68
N PRO A 54 14.77 -7.10 19.81
CA PRO A 54 14.03 -5.84 19.76
C PRO A 54 14.79 -4.76 18.99
N GLU A 55 16.10 -4.60 19.23
CA GLU A 55 16.93 -3.63 18.53
C GLU A 55 17.09 -3.98 17.05
N LEU A 56 17.26 -5.27 16.73
CA LEU A 56 17.34 -5.74 15.35
C LEU A 56 16.02 -5.51 14.60
N LEU A 57 14.86 -5.75 15.23
CA LEU A 57 13.55 -5.48 14.63
C LEU A 57 13.28 -3.98 14.52
N ALA A 58 13.71 -3.15 15.48
CA ALA A 58 13.59 -1.70 15.39
C ALA A 58 14.45 -1.11 14.24
N GLY A 59 15.57 -1.77 13.91
CA GLY A 59 16.35 -1.51 12.69
C GLY A 59 15.94 -2.35 11.48
N GLY A 60 14.79 -3.06 11.57
CA GLY A 60 14.19 -4.00 10.61
C GLY A 60 15.08 -5.10 10.02
N HIS A 61 16.15 -5.43 10.74
CA HIS A 61 17.02 -6.57 10.49
C HIS A 61 16.40 -7.90 10.98
N ALA A 62 15.17 -8.21 10.57
CA ALA A 62 14.44 -9.42 11.00
C ALA A 62 15.17 -10.72 10.63
N ASP A 63 15.90 -10.76 9.51
CA ASP A 63 16.73 -11.91 9.14
C ASP A 63 17.91 -12.09 10.09
N GLN A 64 18.59 -11.00 10.47
CA GLN A 64 19.66 -11.08 11.46
C GLN A 64 19.10 -11.49 12.83
N ALA A 65 17.91 -11.02 13.20
CA ALA A 65 17.23 -11.46 14.41
C ALA A 65 16.91 -12.97 14.37
N ARG A 66 16.45 -13.48 13.22
CA ARG A 66 16.23 -14.92 13.00
C ARG A 66 17.52 -15.73 13.09
N ASP A 67 18.57 -15.28 12.41
CA ASP A 67 19.89 -15.92 12.42
C ASP A 67 20.48 -15.94 13.83
N ARG A 68 20.24 -14.90 14.62
CA ARG A 68 20.66 -14.83 16.01
C ARG A 68 19.85 -15.77 16.89
N LEU A 69 18.53 -15.85 16.72
CA LEU A 69 17.70 -16.81 17.45
C LEU A 69 18.04 -18.27 17.12
N THR A 70 18.29 -18.58 15.85
CA THR A 70 18.63 -19.95 15.42
C THR A 70 20.08 -20.31 15.75
N GLY A 71 21.04 -19.40 15.51
CA GLY A 71 22.46 -19.63 15.72
C GLY A 71 22.90 -19.46 17.18
N TYR A 72 22.57 -18.34 17.82
CA TYR A 72 23.01 -18.02 19.19
C TYR A 72 22.16 -18.73 20.24
N ALA A 73 20.83 -18.75 20.08
CA ALA A 73 19.94 -19.40 21.05
C ALA A 73 19.61 -20.86 20.70
N GLY A 74 20.13 -21.39 19.58
CA GLY A 74 19.93 -22.79 19.17
C GLY A 74 18.47 -23.13 18.89
N LEU A 75 17.62 -22.13 18.60
CA LEU A 75 16.20 -22.36 18.38
C LEU A 75 15.95 -22.98 17.01
N ARG A 76 14.94 -23.84 16.93
CA ARG A 76 14.46 -24.34 15.64
C ARG A 76 13.89 -23.17 14.80
N PRO A 77 14.05 -23.18 13.46
CA PRO A 77 13.57 -22.09 12.60
C PRO A 77 12.10 -21.73 12.81
N GLU A 78 11.24 -22.72 13.07
CA GLU A 78 9.81 -22.50 13.29
C GLU A 78 9.56 -21.71 14.58
N ILE A 79 10.27 -22.05 15.66
CA ILE A 79 10.15 -21.34 16.96
C ILE A 79 10.73 -19.93 16.85
N ALA A 80 11.84 -19.75 16.14
CA ALA A 80 12.39 -18.43 15.85
C ALA A 80 11.39 -17.56 15.07
N GLY A 81 10.70 -18.13 14.07
CA GLY A 81 9.64 -17.45 13.34
C GLY A 81 8.48 -17.01 14.23
N GLN A 82 8.02 -17.88 15.12
CA GLN A 82 6.95 -17.56 16.08
C GLN A 82 7.36 -16.47 17.08
N LEU A 83 8.61 -16.45 17.54
CA LEU A 83 9.11 -15.40 18.43
C LEU A 83 9.24 -14.06 17.71
N LEU A 84 9.70 -14.06 16.46
CA LEU A 84 9.75 -12.84 15.65
C LEU A 84 8.34 -12.29 15.40
N ALA A 85 7.36 -13.15 15.13
CA ALA A 85 5.95 -12.75 15.02
C ALA A 85 5.45 -12.09 16.32
N ALA A 86 5.75 -12.70 17.47
CA ALA A 86 5.38 -12.12 18.77
C ALA A 86 6.03 -10.76 19.03
N TRP A 87 7.32 -10.61 18.74
CA TRP A 87 8.07 -9.36 18.95
C TRP A 87 7.76 -8.25 17.93
N SER A 88 7.49 -8.61 16.68
CA SER A 88 7.04 -7.66 15.65
C SER A 88 5.59 -7.20 15.87
N GLY A 89 4.83 -7.97 16.66
CA GLY A 89 3.40 -7.74 16.82
C GLY A 89 2.58 -8.21 15.62
N ASP A 90 3.19 -8.88 14.63
CA ASP A 90 2.50 -9.61 13.57
C ASP A 90 1.87 -10.89 14.16
N ASP A 91 0.71 -10.74 14.82
CA ASP A 91 -0.11 -11.92 15.12
C ASP A 91 -0.91 -12.25 13.84
N PRO A 92 -0.67 -13.41 13.18
CA PRO A 92 -1.42 -13.82 12.00
C PRO A 92 -2.92 -13.99 12.27
N ASP A 93 -3.30 -14.15 13.55
CA ASP A 93 -4.67 -14.24 14.02
C ASP A 93 -5.19 -12.90 14.60
N THR A 94 -4.47 -11.78 14.39
CA THR A 94 -4.97 -10.45 14.80
C THR A 94 -6.35 -10.24 14.17
N PRO A 95 -7.42 -10.04 14.97
CA PRO A 95 -8.76 -9.90 14.43
C PRO A 95 -8.81 -8.72 13.46
N ALA A 96 -9.59 -8.88 12.39
CA ALA A 96 -9.81 -7.84 11.39
C ALA A 96 -10.11 -6.51 12.10
N GLU A 97 -9.21 -5.54 11.97
CA GLU A 97 -9.38 -4.23 12.55
C GLU A 97 -10.22 -3.38 11.60
N SER A 98 -11.23 -2.66 12.09
CA SER A 98 -11.92 -1.68 11.25
C SER A 98 -10.97 -0.49 11.01
N PRO A 99 -10.55 -0.23 9.75
CA PRO A 99 -9.50 0.75 9.46
C PRO A 99 -9.92 2.20 9.76
N GLY A 100 -11.22 2.46 9.93
CA GLY A 100 -11.78 3.80 10.05
C GLY A 100 -11.90 4.50 8.69
N PRO A 101 -12.22 5.81 8.65
CA PRO A 101 -12.39 6.54 7.40
C PRO A 101 -11.04 6.69 6.67
N PRO A 102 -10.95 6.27 5.38
CA PRO A 102 -9.69 6.35 4.65
C PRO A 102 -9.37 7.78 4.19
N ALA A 103 -8.10 8.16 4.36
CA ALA A 103 -7.52 9.37 3.79
C ALA A 103 -7.02 9.15 2.35
N ALA A 104 -6.61 7.93 2.02
CA ALA A 104 -6.24 7.50 0.67
C ALA A 104 -6.59 6.03 0.47
N VAL A 105 -6.79 5.65 -0.79
CA VAL A 105 -7.20 4.31 -1.19
C VAL A 105 -6.49 3.92 -2.47
N ALA A 106 -6.02 2.67 -2.54
CA ALA A 106 -5.51 2.05 -3.76
C ALA A 106 -6.19 0.70 -4.00
N LEU A 107 -6.27 0.34 -5.28
CA LEU A 107 -6.73 -0.94 -5.78
C LEU A 107 -5.57 -1.62 -6.51
N GLY A 108 -5.29 -2.87 -6.15
CA GLY A 108 -4.32 -3.69 -6.87
C GLY A 108 -4.99 -4.60 -7.89
N ASP A 109 -4.18 -5.34 -8.66
CA ASP A 109 -4.69 -6.39 -9.54
C ASP A 109 -5.33 -7.51 -8.69
N GLY A 110 -6.66 -7.59 -8.70
CA GLY A 110 -7.45 -8.56 -7.90
C GLY A 110 -8.32 -7.90 -6.83
N PRO A 111 -8.77 -8.64 -5.79
CA PRO A 111 -9.63 -8.12 -4.73
C PRO A 111 -8.86 -7.34 -3.65
N VAL A 112 -7.59 -6.99 -3.90
CA VAL A 112 -6.72 -6.36 -2.91
C VAL A 112 -6.93 -4.86 -2.87
N LEU A 113 -7.24 -4.39 -1.68
CA LEU A 113 -7.42 -2.99 -1.32
C LEU A 113 -6.28 -2.56 -0.41
N ALA A 114 -5.84 -1.33 -0.55
CA ALA A 114 -5.01 -0.68 0.44
C ALA A 114 -5.65 0.64 0.88
N LEU A 115 -5.62 0.91 2.18
CA LEU A 115 -6.15 2.12 2.78
C LEU A 115 -5.06 2.76 3.63
N VAL A 116 -5.00 4.08 3.61
CA VAL A 116 -4.30 4.85 4.65
C VAL A 116 -5.34 5.54 5.48
N THR A 117 -5.29 5.36 6.80
CA THR A 117 -6.20 5.98 7.74
C THR A 117 -5.41 6.68 8.86
N GLY A 118 -6.12 7.33 9.80
CA GLY A 118 -5.49 7.93 10.96
C GLY A 118 -4.84 6.92 11.92
N SER A 119 -5.19 5.63 11.83
CA SER A 119 -4.68 4.58 12.70
C SER A 119 -3.57 3.72 12.07
N GLY A 120 -3.40 3.76 10.74
CA GLY A 120 -2.34 2.99 10.07
C GLY A 120 -2.53 2.86 8.56
N VAL A 121 -1.69 2.03 7.96
CA VAL A 121 -1.85 1.54 6.59
C VAL A 121 -2.45 0.14 6.67
N PHE A 122 -3.53 -0.09 5.94
CA PHE A 122 -4.29 -1.32 5.95
C PHE A 122 -4.36 -1.91 4.56
N THR A 123 -4.47 -3.22 4.51
CA THR A 123 -4.66 -3.99 3.28
C THR A 123 -5.76 -5.00 3.52
N GLY A 124 -6.50 -5.37 2.50
CA GLY A 124 -7.60 -6.29 2.70
C GLY A 124 -8.27 -6.73 1.42
N SER A 125 -9.06 -7.79 1.55
CA SER A 125 -10.00 -8.27 0.55
C SER A 125 -11.33 -8.58 1.25
N ALA A 126 -12.45 -8.31 0.56
CA ALA A 126 -13.80 -8.74 0.98
C ALA A 126 -14.21 -8.43 2.45
N GLY A 127 -13.81 -7.28 2.99
CA GLY A 127 -14.20 -6.84 4.34
C GLY A 127 -13.28 -7.32 5.48
N THR A 128 -12.25 -8.11 5.15
CA THR A 128 -11.16 -8.45 6.06
C THR A 128 -10.02 -7.48 5.88
N TRP A 129 -9.64 -6.78 6.95
CA TRP A 129 -8.57 -5.78 6.94
C TRP A 129 -7.44 -6.21 7.85
N ARG A 130 -6.21 -6.12 7.33
CA ARG A 130 -4.97 -6.32 8.04
C ARG A 130 -4.17 -5.01 8.02
N ARG A 131 -3.76 -4.54 9.18
CA ARG A 131 -2.80 -3.43 9.28
C ARG A 131 -1.42 -3.93 8.84
N VAL A 132 -0.78 -3.22 7.91
CA VAL A 132 0.57 -3.53 7.41
C VAL A 132 1.63 -2.54 7.86
N ALA A 133 1.22 -1.34 8.31
CA ALA A 133 2.11 -0.33 8.85
C ALA A 133 1.39 0.56 9.88
N SER A 134 2.14 1.08 10.84
CA SER A 134 1.67 2.11 11.79
C SER A 134 2.58 3.34 11.70
N PRO A 135 2.52 4.12 10.59
CA PRO A 135 3.40 5.25 10.38
C PRO A 135 3.29 6.25 11.54
N PRO A 136 4.40 6.89 11.94
CA PRO A 136 4.42 7.84 13.04
C PRO A 136 3.59 9.10 12.69
N GLY A 137 2.34 9.09 13.14
CA GLY A 137 1.38 10.20 13.02
C GLY A 137 0.42 10.11 11.83
N ALA A 138 -0.57 11.00 11.81
CA ALA A 138 -1.60 11.14 10.76
C ALA A 138 -1.04 11.75 9.45
N THR A 139 0.23 11.47 9.17
CA THR A 139 1.08 12.14 8.19
C THR A 139 1.26 11.31 6.92
N SER A 140 0.94 10.00 6.94
CA SER A 140 0.80 9.23 5.70
C SER A 140 -0.51 9.57 5.02
N ARG A 141 -0.47 9.92 3.74
CA ARG A 141 -1.61 10.56 3.06
C ARG A 141 -1.85 10.12 1.63
N ASP A 142 -0.99 9.26 1.08
CA ASP A 142 -1.24 8.61 -0.20
C ASP A 142 -0.73 7.18 -0.17
N VAL A 143 -1.35 6.32 -0.98
CA VAL A 143 -1.10 4.88 -1.02
C VAL A 143 -1.19 4.38 -2.45
N ALA A 144 -0.32 3.44 -2.80
CA ALA A 144 -0.35 2.76 -4.08
C ALA A 144 -0.23 1.24 -3.88
N LEU A 145 -0.77 0.48 -4.82
CA LEU A 145 -0.62 -0.96 -4.89
C LEU A 145 0.03 -1.33 -6.22
N ALA A 146 1.15 -2.05 -6.18
CA ALA A 146 1.83 -2.51 -7.39
C ALA A 146 2.65 -3.77 -7.10
N GLY A 147 2.54 -4.78 -7.96
CA GLY A 147 3.42 -5.96 -7.93
C GLY A 147 3.39 -6.71 -6.60
N GLY A 148 2.22 -6.81 -5.96
CA GLY A 148 2.07 -7.42 -4.63
C GLY A 148 2.70 -6.60 -3.50
N HIS A 149 2.90 -5.30 -3.69
CA HIS A 149 3.38 -4.39 -2.65
C HIS A 149 2.38 -3.28 -2.40
N VAL A 150 2.32 -2.86 -1.15
CA VAL A 150 1.64 -1.64 -0.71
C VAL A 150 2.72 -0.60 -0.51
N LEU A 151 2.54 0.56 -1.12
CA LEU A 151 3.45 1.68 -1.01
C LEU A 151 2.73 2.84 -0.37
N TRP A 152 3.40 3.59 0.48
CA TRP A 152 2.84 4.80 1.08
C TRP A 152 3.92 5.85 1.31
N THR A 153 3.50 7.10 1.36
CA THR A 153 4.38 8.22 1.75
C THR A 153 4.31 8.47 3.25
N GLY A 154 5.40 8.88 3.87
CA GLY A 154 5.45 9.35 5.26
C GLY A 154 6.58 10.37 5.49
N PRO A 155 6.82 10.82 6.74
CA PRO A 155 7.82 11.84 7.07
C PRO A 155 9.27 11.51 6.70
N GLY A 156 9.56 10.27 6.28
CA GLY A 156 10.88 9.85 5.79
C GLY A 156 10.95 9.61 4.28
N GLY A 157 9.87 9.81 3.53
CA GLY A 157 9.81 9.51 2.09
C GLY A 157 8.84 8.37 1.78
N VAL A 158 9.21 7.51 0.84
CA VAL A 158 8.35 6.43 0.36
C VAL A 158 8.75 5.11 1.01
N PHE A 159 7.75 4.41 1.52
CA PHE A 159 7.88 3.10 2.14
C PHE A 159 7.11 2.08 1.32
N ALA A 160 7.54 0.83 1.39
CA ALA A 160 6.77 -0.27 0.85
C ALA A 160 6.68 -1.43 1.83
N HIS A 161 5.64 -2.23 1.67
CA HIS A 161 5.43 -3.48 2.37
C HIS A 161 5.03 -4.52 1.33
N ARG A 162 5.77 -5.64 1.28
CA ARG A 162 5.42 -6.76 0.41
C ARG A 162 4.25 -7.50 1.02
N LEU A 163 3.15 -7.59 0.28
CA LEU A 163 2.05 -8.47 0.63
C LEU A 163 2.56 -9.91 0.50
N THR A 164 2.69 -10.58 1.63
CA THR A 164 2.85 -12.04 1.62
C THR A 164 1.56 -12.62 1.07
N ASN A 165 1.66 -13.53 0.09
CA ASN A 165 0.53 -14.29 -0.46
C ASN A 165 -0.04 -15.27 0.58
N GLY A 166 -0.41 -14.77 1.75
CA GLY A 166 -1.11 -15.48 2.80
C GLY A 166 -2.62 -15.34 2.66
N GLU A 167 -3.16 -15.16 1.45
CA GLU A 167 -4.54 -15.62 1.26
C GLU A 167 -4.50 -17.15 1.37
N PRO A 168 -5.22 -17.76 2.33
CA PRO A 168 -5.46 -19.19 2.26
C PRO A 168 -6.17 -19.39 0.93
N SER A 169 -5.56 -20.15 0.02
CA SER A 169 -6.24 -20.62 -1.17
C SER A 169 -7.55 -21.25 -0.70
N LEU A 170 -8.68 -20.60 -0.98
CA LEU A 170 -10.05 -21.11 -0.76
C LEU A 170 -10.37 -22.25 -1.75
N HIS A 171 -9.38 -23.07 -2.09
CA HIS A 171 -9.59 -24.32 -2.81
C HIS A 171 -9.79 -25.42 -1.77
N PRO A 172 -10.97 -26.05 -1.71
CA PRO A 172 -11.15 -27.24 -0.90
C PRO A 172 -10.21 -28.30 -1.46
N HIS A 173 -9.16 -28.63 -0.70
CA HIS A 173 -8.36 -29.82 -0.97
C HIS A 173 -9.25 -31.05 -0.75
N THR A 174 -9.95 -31.48 -1.80
CA THR A 174 -10.40 -32.87 -1.90
C THR A 174 -9.14 -33.71 -2.00
N GLY A 175 -8.88 -34.48 -0.95
CA GLY A 175 -7.64 -35.21 -0.77
C GLY A 175 -7.37 -36.19 -1.90
N ASP A 176 -6.10 -36.22 -2.32
CA ASP A 176 -5.49 -37.41 -2.88
C ASP A 176 -4.07 -37.57 -2.32
N LYS A 177 -3.74 -38.81 -1.99
CA LYS A 177 -2.52 -39.26 -1.29
C LYS A 177 -1.24 -38.93 -2.10
N PRO A 178 -0.10 -38.63 -1.45
CA PRO A 178 1.15 -38.46 -2.17
C PRO A 178 1.70 -39.82 -2.60
N SER A 179 2.02 -39.95 -3.89
CA SER A 179 2.90 -41.01 -4.39
C SER A 179 4.37 -40.59 -4.25
N PRO A 180 5.29 -41.47 -3.85
CA PRO A 180 6.69 -41.13 -3.62
C PRO A 180 7.49 -41.24 -4.92
N HIS A 181 7.92 -40.10 -5.46
CA HIS A 181 9.01 -40.08 -6.45
C HIS A 181 10.16 -39.21 -5.96
N HIS A 182 11.29 -39.88 -5.74
CA HIS A 182 12.61 -39.29 -5.53
C HIS A 182 13.01 -38.42 -6.73
N HIS A 183 13.22 -37.13 -6.49
CA HIS A 183 14.13 -36.32 -7.29
C HIS A 183 15.04 -35.51 -6.36
N THR A 184 16.31 -35.89 -6.35
CA THR A 184 17.44 -35.07 -5.91
C THR A 184 17.71 -34.01 -6.98
N GLY A 185 17.47 -32.75 -6.66
CA GLY A 185 17.80 -31.61 -7.51
C GLY A 185 17.40 -30.31 -6.82
N ASP A 186 18.41 -29.56 -6.39
CA ASP A 186 18.40 -28.16 -5.92
C ASP A 186 17.09 -27.63 -5.33
N GLU A 187 17.04 -27.58 -3.99
CA GLU A 187 16.01 -26.87 -3.26
C GLU A 187 15.92 -25.40 -3.73
N PRO A 188 14.74 -24.91 -4.14
CA PRO A 188 14.54 -23.49 -4.38
C PRO A 188 14.71 -22.77 -3.03
N ARG A 189 15.76 -21.95 -2.93
CA ARG A 189 15.98 -21.10 -1.75
C ARG A 189 14.72 -20.26 -1.51
N PRO A 190 14.04 -20.39 -0.36
CA PRO A 190 12.88 -19.57 -0.07
C PRO A 190 13.33 -18.10 0.01
N TYR A 191 12.59 -17.24 -0.70
CA TYR A 191 12.83 -15.80 -0.74
C TYR A 191 12.84 -15.22 0.68
N ARG A 192 13.95 -14.52 0.99
CA ARG A 192 14.18 -13.75 2.22
C ARG A 192 13.03 -12.77 2.48
N HIS A 193 12.50 -12.79 3.68
CA HIS A 193 11.50 -11.85 4.17
C HIS A 193 12.17 -10.89 5.16
N THR A 194 12.58 -9.73 4.65
CA THR A 194 13.00 -8.57 5.44
C THR A 194 11.81 -7.98 6.18
N GLY A 195 11.95 -7.80 7.49
CA GLY A 195 10.98 -7.13 8.36
C GLY A 195 11.27 -5.63 8.58
N ASP A 196 12.20 -5.06 7.80
CA ASP A 196 12.17 -3.65 7.48
C ASP A 196 10.91 -3.42 6.62
N GLU A 197 10.08 -2.41 6.93
CA GLU A 197 9.31 -1.77 5.87
C GLU A 197 10.37 -1.12 4.98
N PRO A 198 10.72 -1.68 3.80
CA PRO A 198 11.78 -1.10 3.01
C PRO A 198 11.44 0.35 2.68
N ARG A 199 12.22 1.27 3.25
CA ARG A 199 12.25 2.66 2.86
C ARG A 199 12.87 2.71 1.47
N ILE A 200 12.05 3.03 0.47
CA ILE A 200 12.45 3.06 -0.93
C ILE A 200 13.31 4.29 -1.21
N VAL A 201 12.88 5.47 -0.75
CA VAL A 201 13.65 6.72 -0.92
C VAL A 201 13.50 7.62 0.30
N ALA A 202 14.58 8.33 0.64
CA ALA A 202 14.57 9.43 1.59
C ALA A 202 14.03 10.72 0.94
N ALA A 203 12.90 11.24 1.42
CA ALA A 203 12.40 12.57 1.02
C ALA A 203 12.63 13.61 2.13
N ALA A 204 12.49 14.90 1.78
CA ALA A 204 12.57 16.03 2.70
C ALA A 204 11.34 16.12 3.64
N ASP A 205 11.41 17.02 4.64
CA ASP A 205 10.52 17.17 5.82
C ASP A 205 9.05 17.62 5.56
N GLN A 206 8.39 17.23 4.46
CA GLN A 206 6.96 17.50 4.26
C GLN A 206 6.04 16.28 4.36
N VAL A 207 4.79 16.60 4.67
CA VAL A 207 3.79 15.69 5.19
C VAL A 207 2.79 15.22 4.12
N ARG A 208 2.77 15.76 2.88
CA ARG A 208 1.88 15.29 1.80
C ARG A 208 2.62 15.16 0.49
N TYR A 209 2.78 13.95 -0.01
CA TYR A 209 3.32 13.72 -1.35
C TYR A 209 2.35 12.82 -2.11
N PRO A 210 1.74 13.30 -3.21
CA PRO A 210 1.11 12.40 -4.16
C PRO A 210 2.04 11.25 -4.54
N LEU A 211 1.48 10.04 -4.60
CA LEU A 211 2.17 8.79 -4.85
C LEU A 211 1.41 8.00 -5.91
N ALA A 212 2.14 7.48 -6.89
CA ALA A 212 1.61 6.50 -7.82
C ALA A 212 2.63 5.38 -8.00
N ALA A 213 2.16 4.17 -8.30
CA ALA A 213 3.04 3.05 -8.61
C ALA A 213 2.40 2.15 -9.65
N VAL A 214 3.22 1.50 -10.47
CA VAL A 214 2.79 0.48 -11.43
C VAL A 214 3.75 -0.70 -11.41
N CYS A 215 3.24 -1.88 -11.73
CA CYS A 215 4.07 -3.05 -11.99
C CYS A 215 4.16 -3.26 -13.49
N THR A 216 5.38 -3.48 -13.99
CA THR A 216 5.65 -3.78 -15.39
C THR A 216 5.94 -5.26 -15.61
N ASP A 217 5.85 -5.74 -16.86
CA ASP A 217 5.94 -7.17 -17.23
C ASP A 217 7.21 -7.88 -16.75
N GLY A 218 8.25 -7.13 -16.38
CA GLY A 218 9.48 -7.65 -15.77
C GLY A 218 9.44 -7.80 -14.25
N GLY A 219 8.27 -7.69 -13.61
CA GLY A 219 8.13 -7.69 -12.14
C GLY A 219 8.76 -6.46 -11.48
N THR A 220 9.04 -5.42 -12.26
CA THR A 220 9.61 -4.16 -11.76
C THR A 220 8.48 -3.27 -11.28
N ILE A 221 8.63 -2.71 -10.09
CA ILE A 221 7.69 -1.73 -9.57
C ILE A 221 8.28 -0.35 -9.83
N ASP A 222 7.62 0.41 -10.69
CA ASP A 222 7.96 1.81 -10.98
C ASP A 222 7.13 2.69 -10.05
N VAL A 223 7.83 3.45 -9.20
CA VAL A 223 7.24 4.31 -8.18
C VAL A 223 7.46 5.76 -8.57
N PHE A 224 6.39 6.54 -8.54
CA PHE A 224 6.39 7.97 -8.80
C PHE A 224 5.90 8.70 -7.57
N TRP A 225 6.66 9.65 -7.08
CA TRP A 225 6.24 10.49 -5.95
C TRP A 225 6.73 11.90 -6.18
N THR A 226 6.33 12.81 -5.29
CA THR A 226 6.74 14.20 -5.40
C THR A 226 7.26 14.71 -4.07
N PRO A 227 8.58 14.85 -3.86
CA PRO A 227 9.18 15.16 -2.56
C PRO A 227 8.97 16.60 -2.09
N ASP A 228 8.43 17.48 -2.93
CA ASP A 228 8.18 18.89 -2.62
C ASP A 228 6.86 19.39 -3.21
N ARG A 229 6.01 18.46 -3.68
CA ARG A 229 4.78 18.70 -4.44
C ARG A 229 5.01 19.41 -5.78
N VAL A 230 6.22 19.70 -6.22
CA VAL A 230 6.48 20.45 -7.47
C VAL A 230 7.19 19.57 -8.50
N ARG A 231 8.20 18.83 -8.04
CA ARG A 231 8.95 17.87 -8.84
C ARG A 231 8.32 16.49 -8.70
N ILE A 232 8.29 15.72 -9.79
CA ILE A 232 8.01 14.28 -9.73
C ILE A 232 9.36 13.57 -9.80
N GLU A 233 9.57 12.64 -8.88
CA GLU A 233 10.68 11.71 -8.86
C GLU A 233 10.18 10.32 -9.24
N HIS A 234 11.09 9.51 -9.76
CA HIS A 234 10.84 8.14 -10.17
C HIS A 234 11.90 7.21 -9.58
N ALA A 235 11.49 5.99 -9.22
CA ALA A 235 12.37 4.91 -8.81
C ALA A 235 11.84 3.59 -9.38
N ALA A 236 12.74 2.78 -9.93
CA ALA A 236 12.44 1.43 -10.37
C ALA A 236 12.93 0.42 -9.32
N LEU A 237 12.02 -0.40 -8.81
CA LEU A 237 12.30 -1.44 -7.83
C LEU A 237 12.38 -2.79 -8.55
N ARG A 238 13.60 -3.23 -8.88
CA ARG A 238 13.91 -4.61 -9.28
C ARG A 238 14.51 -5.43 -8.13
N ASP A 239 15.43 -4.81 -7.38
CA ASP A 239 16.26 -5.49 -6.38
C ASP A 239 16.55 -4.60 -5.13
N TRP A 240 15.70 -3.61 -4.83
CA TRP A 240 15.86 -2.66 -3.70
C TRP A 240 17.16 -1.82 -3.71
N GLY A 241 17.86 -1.72 -4.84
CA GLY A 241 19.10 -0.95 -4.97
C GLY A 241 18.90 0.38 -5.70
N GLY A 242 19.01 1.50 -4.96
CA GLY A 242 19.24 2.85 -5.48
C GLY A 242 18.16 3.45 -6.40
N ALA A 243 17.38 4.40 -5.88
CA ALA A 243 16.49 5.21 -6.71
C ALA A 243 17.28 6.22 -7.56
N SER A 244 17.17 6.11 -8.88
CA SER A 244 17.61 7.18 -9.78
C SER A 244 16.50 8.22 -9.89
N SER A 245 16.60 9.30 -9.12
CA SER A 245 15.69 10.44 -9.24
C SER A 245 15.87 11.09 -10.61
N LEU A 246 14.92 10.81 -11.52
CA LEU A 246 14.76 11.60 -12.73
C LEU A 246 13.83 12.76 -12.39
N ALA A 247 14.36 13.99 -12.44
CA ALA A 247 13.51 15.17 -12.39
C ALA A 247 12.63 15.17 -13.65
N VAL A 248 11.36 14.83 -13.47
CA VAL A 248 10.34 15.00 -14.50
C VAL A 248 10.11 16.52 -14.66
N PRO A 249 9.87 17.03 -15.89
CA PRO A 249 9.45 18.42 -16.07
C PRO A 249 8.32 18.76 -15.09
N PRO A 250 8.35 19.97 -14.49
CA PRO A 250 7.43 20.35 -13.43
C PRO A 250 5.99 20.20 -13.91
N ALA A 251 5.06 20.11 -12.95
CA ALA A 251 3.64 20.22 -13.22
C ALA A 251 3.36 21.32 -14.26
N PRO A 252 2.31 21.21 -15.10
CA PRO A 252 2.09 22.05 -16.29
C PRO A 252 2.21 23.57 -16.08
N SER A 253 2.10 24.03 -14.83
CA SER A 253 2.16 25.43 -14.41
C SER A 253 3.23 25.75 -13.35
N GLY A 254 4.11 24.81 -12.97
CA GLY A 254 5.03 24.97 -11.84
C GLY A 254 4.36 24.97 -10.46
N GLU A 255 3.07 24.65 -10.43
CA GLU A 255 2.26 24.59 -9.22
C GLU A 255 2.51 23.32 -8.40
N ARG A 256 1.97 23.33 -7.17
CA ARG A 256 1.96 22.17 -6.29
C ARG A 256 0.94 21.13 -6.75
N LEU A 257 1.38 19.89 -6.86
CA LEU A 257 0.58 18.71 -7.12
C LEU A 257 -0.29 18.36 -5.90
N THR A 258 -1.53 18.00 -6.17
CA THR A 258 -2.53 17.52 -5.20
C THR A 258 -2.85 16.05 -5.40
N ALA A 259 -2.71 15.53 -6.62
CA ALA A 259 -2.86 14.11 -6.94
C ALA A 259 -1.91 13.69 -8.07
N LEU A 260 -1.52 12.42 -8.06
CA LEU A 260 -0.70 11.76 -9.05
C LEU A 260 -1.27 10.36 -9.27
N ALA A 261 -1.39 9.94 -10.53
CA ALA A 261 -1.85 8.60 -10.87
C ALA A 261 -0.97 8.02 -11.98
N ALA A 262 -0.84 6.69 -11.97
CA ALA A 262 -0.09 5.95 -12.98
C ALA A 262 -0.88 4.71 -13.41
N ALA A 263 -0.83 4.36 -14.70
CA ALA A 263 -1.39 3.11 -15.21
C ALA A 263 -0.52 2.53 -16.33
N THR A 264 -0.36 1.20 -16.32
CA THR A 264 0.37 0.49 -17.36
C THR A 264 -0.42 0.46 -18.66
N VAL A 265 0.22 0.84 -19.78
CA VAL A 265 -0.30 0.75 -21.15
C VAL A 265 0.20 -0.51 -21.83
N SER A 266 1.49 -0.78 -21.66
CA SER A 266 2.20 -1.98 -22.12
C SER A 266 3.39 -2.24 -21.21
N GLY A 267 4.10 -3.35 -21.40
CA GLY A 267 5.18 -3.78 -20.51
C GLY A 267 6.28 -2.76 -20.17
N ARG A 268 6.44 -1.67 -20.92
CA ARG A 268 7.37 -0.57 -20.58
C ARG A 268 6.78 0.83 -20.72
N THR A 269 5.51 0.93 -21.08
CA THR A 269 4.84 2.21 -21.31
C THR A 269 3.79 2.43 -20.26
N VAL A 270 3.82 3.60 -19.64
CA VAL A 270 2.89 4.00 -18.58
C VAL A 270 2.23 5.32 -18.95
N TRP A 271 0.98 5.49 -18.56
CA TRP A 271 0.35 6.81 -18.46
C TRP A 271 0.66 7.38 -17.07
N LEU A 272 1.02 8.65 -17.02
CA LEU A 272 0.99 9.46 -15.81
C LEU A 272 -0.07 10.55 -15.94
N ALA A 273 -0.78 10.83 -14.86
CA ALA A 273 -1.71 11.95 -14.76
C ALA A 273 -1.46 12.71 -13.46
N ALA A 274 -1.59 14.03 -13.52
CA ALA A 274 -1.31 14.94 -12.42
C ALA A 274 -2.41 15.99 -12.28
N LEU A 275 -2.73 16.34 -11.03
CA LEU A 275 -3.65 17.43 -10.65
C LEU A 275 -2.88 18.45 -9.81
N THR A 276 -3.06 19.74 -10.07
CA THR A 276 -2.43 20.83 -9.30
C THR A 276 -3.41 21.48 -8.31
N GLU A 277 -2.89 22.34 -7.42
CA GLU A 277 -3.70 23.14 -6.48
C GLU A 277 -4.67 24.11 -7.18
N ALA A 278 -4.32 24.67 -8.34
CA ALA A 278 -5.25 25.47 -9.15
C ALA A 278 -6.29 24.63 -9.89
N GLY A 279 -6.19 23.30 -9.85
CA GLY A 279 -7.08 22.39 -10.57
C GLY A 279 -6.66 22.11 -12.02
N THR A 280 -5.46 22.54 -12.41
CA THR A 280 -4.87 22.18 -13.70
C THR A 280 -4.63 20.68 -13.74
N THR A 281 -5.10 20.05 -14.81
CA THR A 281 -4.95 18.60 -15.01
C THR A 281 -4.14 18.36 -16.28
N ALA A 282 -3.21 17.41 -16.24
CA ALA A 282 -2.49 16.99 -17.42
C ALA A 282 -2.13 15.51 -17.34
N HIS A 283 -1.81 14.94 -18.48
CA HIS A 283 -1.26 13.59 -18.58
C HIS A 283 -0.04 13.56 -19.49
N ALA A 284 0.82 12.58 -19.29
CA ALA A 284 1.96 12.31 -20.15
C ALA A 284 2.09 10.81 -20.36
N ARG A 285 2.51 10.43 -21.57
CA ARG A 285 2.90 9.05 -21.88
C ARG A 285 4.38 8.90 -21.57
N TRP A 286 4.74 7.91 -20.77
CA TRP A 286 6.13 7.65 -20.43
C TRP A 286 6.53 6.26 -20.91
N ASP A 287 7.55 6.22 -21.77
CA ASP A 287 8.31 4.99 -22.02
C ASP A 287 9.47 4.90 -21.03
N LEU A 288 9.40 3.96 -20.09
CA LEU A 288 10.36 3.83 -19.00
C LEU A 288 11.80 3.57 -19.48
N ALA A 289 12.01 3.23 -20.75
CA ALA A 289 13.33 3.11 -21.37
C ALA A 289 13.88 4.45 -21.87
N THR A 290 13.03 5.26 -22.49
CA THR A 290 13.47 6.44 -23.26
C THR A 290 13.16 7.77 -22.58
N GLY A 291 12.30 7.76 -21.56
CA GLY A 291 11.89 8.94 -20.82
C GLY A 291 10.43 9.32 -21.03
N ILE A 292 10.02 10.37 -20.33
CA ILE A 292 8.66 10.89 -20.36
C ILE A 292 8.43 11.74 -21.62
N GLY A 293 7.28 11.57 -22.27
CA GLY A 293 6.82 12.46 -23.33
C GLY A 293 6.29 13.79 -22.79
N ASP A 294 5.79 14.63 -23.69
CA ASP A 294 5.24 15.93 -23.30
C ASP A 294 3.96 15.79 -22.47
N TRP A 295 3.83 16.65 -21.46
CA TRP A 295 2.59 16.81 -20.72
C TRP A 295 1.53 17.46 -21.62
N THR A 296 0.41 16.76 -21.80
CA THR A 296 -0.77 17.25 -22.50
C THR A 296 -1.78 17.77 -21.48
N PRO A 297 -2.08 19.07 -21.46
CA PRO A 297 -3.12 19.63 -20.61
C PRO A 297 -4.48 19.03 -20.95
N VAL A 298 -5.31 18.87 -19.93
CA VAL A 298 -6.68 18.44 -20.04
C VAL A 298 -7.54 19.45 -19.29
N ASP A 299 -8.45 20.10 -19.99
CA ASP A 299 -9.37 21.06 -19.39
C ASP A 299 -10.62 20.32 -18.89
N PRO A 300 -10.76 20.10 -17.57
CA PRO A 300 -11.97 19.48 -17.04
C PRO A 300 -13.15 20.44 -17.13
N PRO A 301 -14.38 19.93 -17.35
CA PRO A 301 -15.58 20.77 -17.40
C PRO A 301 -15.93 21.40 -16.04
N ALA A 302 -15.29 20.95 -14.96
CA ALA A 302 -15.46 21.46 -13.61
C ALA A 302 -14.19 21.25 -12.79
N ARG A 303 -14.07 21.95 -11.65
CA ARG A 303 -12.93 21.78 -10.75
C ARG A 303 -12.88 20.36 -10.19
N LEU A 304 -11.74 19.69 -10.36
CA LEU A 304 -11.50 18.35 -9.85
C LEU A 304 -11.07 18.37 -8.38
N ALA A 305 -11.52 17.38 -7.62
CA ALA A 305 -11.12 17.11 -6.24
C ALA A 305 -9.99 16.07 -6.18
N THR A 306 -10.04 15.06 -7.05
CA THR A 306 -9.06 13.97 -7.13
C THR A 306 -9.15 13.28 -8.49
N LEU A 307 -8.11 12.52 -8.86
CA LEU A 307 -8.04 11.74 -10.09
C LEU A 307 -7.38 10.37 -9.86
N THR A 308 -7.64 9.43 -10.77
CA THR A 308 -6.96 8.13 -10.85
C THR A 308 -6.92 7.66 -12.31
N LEU A 309 -6.14 6.62 -12.60
CA LEU A 309 -6.02 6.04 -13.94
C LEU A 309 -6.49 4.58 -13.94
N ALA A 310 -7.16 4.21 -15.03
CA ALA A 310 -7.65 2.86 -15.29
C ALA A 310 -7.30 2.47 -16.73
N GLY A 311 -6.10 1.95 -16.93
CA GLY A 311 -5.55 1.71 -18.27
C GLY A 311 -5.51 3.01 -19.08
N ARG A 312 -6.37 3.13 -20.10
CA ARG A 312 -6.48 4.31 -20.96
C ARG A 312 -7.42 5.41 -20.45
N TRP A 313 -8.15 5.15 -19.35
CA TRP A 313 -9.12 6.09 -18.82
C TRP A 313 -8.52 6.92 -17.71
N LEU A 314 -8.61 8.25 -17.85
CA LEU A 314 -8.45 9.18 -16.74
C LEU A 314 -9.80 9.37 -16.07
N LEU A 315 -9.91 8.93 -14.84
CA LEU A 315 -11.11 9.05 -14.02
C LEU A 315 -10.90 10.14 -12.98
N ALA A 316 -11.89 11.01 -12.81
CA ALA A 316 -11.78 12.10 -11.87
C ALA A 316 -13.11 12.38 -11.18
N TYR A 317 -13.02 12.87 -9.94
CA TYR A 317 -14.18 13.42 -9.24
C TYR A 317 -14.13 14.93 -9.22
N THR A 318 -15.26 15.57 -9.45
CA THR A 318 -15.41 17.01 -9.25
C THR A 318 -15.56 17.32 -7.75
N VAL A 319 -15.29 18.57 -7.38
CA VAL A 319 -15.57 19.08 -6.02
C VAL A 319 -17.06 19.02 -5.65
N THR A 320 -17.94 18.94 -6.66
CA THR A 320 -19.40 18.79 -6.53
C THR A 320 -19.88 17.33 -6.50
N GLY A 321 -18.97 16.35 -6.58
CA GLY A 321 -19.31 14.92 -6.43
C GLY A 321 -19.69 14.21 -7.73
N HIS A 322 -19.41 14.80 -8.90
CA HIS A 322 -19.60 14.14 -10.19
C HIS A 322 -18.37 13.35 -10.58
N LEU A 323 -18.57 12.12 -11.05
CA LEU A 323 -17.53 11.31 -11.65
C LEU A 323 -17.44 11.62 -13.14
N LEU A 324 -16.23 11.89 -13.61
CA LEU A 324 -15.91 12.17 -14.99
C LEU A 324 -14.89 11.14 -15.50
N ALA A 325 -15.02 10.78 -16.77
CA ALA A 325 -14.08 9.92 -17.48
C ALA A 325 -13.53 10.63 -18.73
N TYR A 326 -12.24 10.51 -18.97
CA TYR A 326 -11.54 11.06 -20.13
C TYR A 326 -10.74 9.96 -20.82
N ASP A 327 -10.99 9.76 -22.13
CA ASP A 327 -10.30 8.75 -22.95
C ASP A 327 -8.97 9.32 -23.45
N LEU A 328 -7.84 8.80 -22.93
CA LEU A 328 -6.49 9.29 -23.25
C LEU A 328 -6.08 8.96 -24.69
N ASP A 329 -6.56 7.83 -25.22
CA ASP A 329 -6.18 7.33 -26.55
C ASP A 329 -7.22 7.68 -27.63
N GLY A 330 -8.48 7.83 -27.24
CA GLY A 330 -9.58 8.03 -28.18
C GLY A 330 -9.98 9.48 -28.40
N ALA A 331 -11.26 9.77 -28.15
CA ALA A 331 -11.87 11.06 -28.50
C ALA A 331 -11.35 12.25 -27.69
N ARG A 332 -10.59 12.02 -26.61
CA ARG A 332 -10.01 13.07 -25.76
C ARG A 332 -11.06 14.07 -25.26
N GLN A 333 -12.20 13.52 -24.84
CA GLN A 333 -13.35 14.27 -24.35
C GLN A 333 -13.80 13.72 -23.00
N TRP A 334 -14.13 14.63 -22.10
CA TRP A 334 -14.77 14.29 -20.84
C TRP A 334 -16.18 13.78 -21.05
N ARG A 335 -16.54 12.77 -20.27
CA ARG A 335 -17.89 12.23 -20.17
C ARG A 335 -18.27 12.18 -18.70
N SER A 336 -19.52 12.50 -18.40
CA SER A 336 -20.06 12.17 -17.09
C SER A 336 -20.16 10.66 -16.97
N VAL A 337 -19.97 10.15 -15.78
CA VAL A 337 -20.30 8.78 -15.42
C VAL A 337 -21.50 8.82 -14.50
N ASP A 338 -22.55 8.09 -14.84
CA ASP A 338 -23.67 7.91 -13.94
C ASP A 338 -23.28 7.05 -12.74
N HIS A 339 -23.70 7.47 -11.56
CA HIS A 339 -23.55 6.65 -10.35
C HIS A 339 -24.36 5.36 -10.51
N PRO A 340 -23.82 4.19 -10.09
CA PRO A 340 -24.57 2.94 -10.11
C PRO A 340 -25.90 3.10 -9.37
N ALA A 341 -26.95 2.43 -9.87
CA ALA A 341 -28.24 2.44 -9.21
C ALA A 341 -28.10 1.96 -7.75
N GLY A 342 -28.60 2.76 -6.80
CA GLY A 342 -28.50 2.47 -5.36
C GLY A 342 -27.32 3.11 -4.63
N VAL A 343 -26.35 3.71 -5.35
CA VAL A 343 -25.33 4.55 -4.73
C VAL A 343 -25.90 5.96 -4.54
N ALA A 344 -26.11 6.36 -3.29
CA ALA A 344 -26.57 7.71 -2.98
C ALA A 344 -25.56 8.73 -3.53
N ARG A 345 -26.03 9.68 -4.35
CA ARG A 345 -25.21 10.81 -4.80
C ARG A 345 -24.78 11.60 -3.56
N SER A 346 -23.51 11.47 -3.20
CA SER A 346 -22.93 12.30 -2.15
C SER A 346 -22.85 13.73 -2.67
N THR A 347 -23.37 14.68 -1.89
CA THR A 347 -23.21 16.12 -2.15
C THR A 347 -21.82 16.63 -1.78
N ARG A 348 -20.98 15.76 -1.21
CA ARG A 348 -19.58 16.03 -0.87
C ARG A 348 -18.67 15.19 -1.76
N ALA A 349 -17.59 15.80 -2.23
CA ALA A 349 -16.53 15.10 -2.96
C ALA A 349 -16.03 13.88 -2.16
N PRO A 350 -15.75 12.76 -2.84
CA PRO A 350 -15.13 11.62 -2.18
C PRO A 350 -13.77 11.99 -1.63
N HIS A 351 -13.33 11.26 -0.60
CA HIS A 351 -12.01 11.41 -0.01
C HIS A 351 -10.93 10.80 -0.90
N ALA A 352 -11.26 9.71 -1.61
CA ALA A 352 -10.32 9.02 -2.48
C ALA A 352 -11.05 8.24 -3.58
N ILE A 353 -10.35 8.02 -4.68
CA ILE A 353 -10.74 7.08 -5.74
C ILE A 353 -9.56 6.23 -6.14
N ALA A 354 -9.83 4.99 -6.48
CA ALA A 354 -8.86 4.05 -7.02
C ALA A 354 -9.50 3.29 -8.15
N ALA A 355 -8.72 2.85 -9.13
CA ALA A 355 -9.25 2.04 -10.22
C ALA A 355 -8.22 1.00 -10.68
N THR A 356 -8.72 -0.15 -11.12
CA THR A 356 -7.97 -1.13 -11.93
C THR A 356 -8.41 -1.01 -13.38
N ARG A 357 -8.13 -2.03 -14.21
CA ARG A 357 -8.70 -2.13 -15.55
C ARG A 357 -10.21 -2.35 -15.53
N ASP A 358 -10.70 -3.09 -14.54
CA ASP A 358 -12.05 -3.65 -14.55
C ASP A 358 -12.94 -3.08 -13.44
N LEU A 359 -12.34 -2.47 -12.41
CA LEU A 359 -13.03 -2.03 -11.20
C LEU A 359 -12.68 -0.59 -10.83
N LEU A 360 -13.69 0.21 -10.57
CA LEU A 360 -13.59 1.51 -9.92
C LEU A 360 -14.03 1.36 -8.46
N LEU A 361 -13.27 1.96 -7.55
CA LEU A 361 -13.62 2.11 -6.15
C LEU A 361 -13.62 3.58 -5.77
N VAL A 362 -14.66 3.98 -5.05
CA VAL A 362 -14.84 5.34 -4.56
C VAL A 362 -15.08 5.29 -3.06
N ALA A 363 -14.27 6.05 -2.32
CA ALA A 363 -14.38 6.18 -0.87
C ALA A 363 -14.77 7.60 -0.51
N GLY A 364 -15.92 7.76 0.15
CA GLY A 364 -16.45 9.06 0.55
C GLY A 364 -17.00 9.07 1.98
N PRO A 365 -17.52 10.22 2.43
CA PRO A 365 -18.08 10.38 3.78
C PRO A 365 -19.23 9.42 4.10
N SER A 366 -19.96 8.97 3.07
CA SER A 366 -21.10 8.06 3.17
C SER A 366 -20.72 6.58 3.05
N GLY A 367 -19.42 6.25 2.93
CA GLY A 367 -18.91 4.89 2.80
C GLY A 367 -18.12 4.66 1.52
N THR A 368 -17.88 3.39 1.21
CA THR A 368 -17.18 2.93 0.01
C THR A 368 -18.15 2.23 -0.94
N TRP A 369 -17.95 2.39 -2.24
CA TRP A 369 -18.68 1.63 -3.25
C TRP A 369 -17.79 1.30 -4.45
N THR A 370 -18.16 0.25 -5.17
CA THR A 370 -17.44 -0.22 -6.36
C THR A 370 -18.34 -0.23 -7.59
N ALA A 371 -17.74 -0.07 -8.77
CA ALA A 371 -18.43 -0.16 -10.06
C ALA A 371 -17.52 -0.80 -11.13
N PRO A 372 -18.05 -1.64 -12.03
CA PRO A 372 -17.28 -2.14 -13.17
C PRO A 372 -16.91 -1.01 -14.14
N ILE A 373 -15.69 -1.01 -14.67
CA ILE A 373 -15.24 0.04 -15.61
C ILE A 373 -15.88 -0.08 -16.98
N ASP A 374 -16.20 -1.29 -17.43
CA ASP A 374 -16.90 -1.49 -18.70
C ASP A 374 -18.29 -0.84 -18.71
N SER A 375 -18.92 -0.70 -17.54
CA SER A 375 -20.19 0.02 -17.40
C SER A 375 -20.07 1.53 -17.65
N LEU A 376 -18.85 2.08 -17.67
CA LEU A 376 -18.59 3.50 -17.96
C LEU A 376 -18.71 3.83 -19.46
N THR A 377 -18.77 2.83 -20.33
CA THR A 377 -18.71 3.02 -21.78
C THR A 377 -20.02 3.47 -22.42
N GLU A 378 -21.15 3.35 -21.73
CA GLU A 378 -22.50 3.62 -22.27
C GLU A 378 -23.09 5.00 -21.96
N VAL A 379 -22.31 5.94 -21.42
CA VAL A 379 -22.88 7.22 -20.95
C VAL A 379 -22.98 8.28 -22.07
N PRO A 380 -24.09 9.05 -22.19
CA PRO A 380 -24.26 10.06 -23.22
C PRO A 380 -23.18 11.15 -23.19
N ARG A 381 -22.81 11.66 -24.37
CA ARG A 381 -21.93 12.84 -24.48
C ARG A 381 -22.58 14.04 -23.78
N LEU A 382 -21.84 14.70 -22.90
CA LEU A 382 -22.27 15.99 -22.33
C LEU A 382 -22.29 17.03 -23.46
N GLY A 383 -23.48 17.56 -23.76
CA GLY A 383 -23.61 18.73 -24.63
C GLY A 383 -23.17 20.00 -23.90
N PRO A 384 -22.73 21.05 -24.61
CA PRO A 384 -22.29 22.31 -24.01
C PRO A 384 -23.36 23.02 -23.16
N ALA A 385 -24.65 22.70 -23.36
CA ALA A 385 -25.76 23.27 -22.60
C ALA A 385 -26.02 22.58 -21.23
N THR A 386 -25.53 21.36 -21.02
CA THR A 386 -25.76 20.61 -19.77
C THR A 386 -24.84 21.10 -18.63
N LEU A 387 -23.79 21.86 -18.96
CA LEU A 387 -22.76 22.33 -18.02
C LEU A 387 -23.17 23.55 -17.18
N LEU A 388 -24.23 24.28 -17.53
CA LEU A 388 -24.66 25.48 -16.80
C LEU A 388 -25.55 25.18 -15.57
N ASN A 389 -25.94 23.93 -15.37
CA ASN A 389 -26.82 23.49 -14.27
C ASN A 389 -26.18 22.41 -13.35
N LEU A 390 -24.88 22.13 -13.53
CA LEU A 390 -24.05 21.25 -12.69
C LEU A 390 -22.96 22.10 -12.01
#